data_AF-A0A0D8XSV8-F1
#
_entry.id   AF-A0A0D8XSV8-F1
#
_cell.length_a   1.000
_cell.length_b   1.000
_cell.length_c   1.000
_cell.angle_alpha   90.00
_cell.angle_beta   90.00
_cell.angle_gamma   90.00
#
_symmetry.space_group_name_H-M   'P 1'
#
loop_
_entity.id
_entity.type
_entity.pdbx_description
1 polymer ?
#
loop_
_entity_poly.entity_id
_entity_poly.type
_entity_poly.pdbx_seq_one_letter_code
_entity_poly.pdbx_strand_id
1 'polypeptide(L)'
;MKSEAILTQHMKKCEWRHPPGNEIYRDNNVSVFEVDGNISRIYCQNLCLIAKLFLDHKTLYYDVEPFLFYVVTKNDEFGFHFVGYFSKEKYSQQKFNLSCIVTLPCYQKQGFGRFLIDFSFLLSRRERLMGTPERPLSDLGRISYASYWRTALFEYIHEHIPKNSTRKLLLSDLAKGTGIAVHDIVEVFDALRWFQKQNGSISLVFNWTMIDAHWKKAKDDKTRIWLNESALKDLFLFSNNLRFNFNMLSGQLVFLRLMCEF
;
A
#
# COMPACT_ATOMS: atom_id res chain seq x y z
N MET A 1 -3.76 -14.52 -24.57
CA MET A 1 -3.84 -14.78 -26.03
C MET A 1 -3.16 -16.11 -26.33
N LYS A 2 -3.62 -16.86 -27.34
CA LYS A 2 -3.18 -18.26 -27.54
C LYS A 2 -1.94 -18.44 -28.41
N SER A 3 -1.55 -17.43 -29.21
CA SER A 3 -0.39 -17.49 -30.09
C SER A 3 0.25 -16.11 -30.30
N GLU A 4 1.50 -16.11 -30.74
CA GLU A 4 2.27 -14.90 -31.06
C GLU A 4 1.64 -14.08 -32.20
N ALA A 5 1.08 -14.75 -33.21
CA ALA A 5 0.39 -14.08 -34.31
C ALA A 5 -0.83 -13.27 -33.82
N ILE A 6 -1.62 -13.84 -32.91
CA ILE A 6 -2.78 -13.15 -32.31
C ILE A 6 -2.31 -11.98 -31.45
N LEU A 7 -1.23 -12.15 -30.67
CA LEU A 7 -0.63 -11.08 -29.88
C LEU A 7 -0.16 -9.93 -30.78
N THR A 8 0.57 -10.23 -31.85
CA THR A 8 1.06 -9.22 -32.80
C THR A 8 -0.09 -8.44 -33.43
N GLN A 9 -1.19 -9.12 -33.80
CA GLN A 9 -2.37 -8.46 -34.34
C GLN A 9 -3.07 -7.58 -33.29
N HIS A 10 -3.15 -8.03 -32.04
CA HIS A 10 -3.67 -7.24 -30.93
C HIS A 10 -2.83 -5.97 -30.71
N MET A 11 -1.51 -6.09 -30.67
CA MET A 11 -0.59 -4.96 -30.44
C MET A 11 -0.71 -3.87 -31.51
N LYS A 12 -1.04 -4.23 -32.76
CA LYS A 12 -1.29 -3.27 -33.86
C LYS A 12 -2.59 -2.48 -33.70
N LYS A 13 -3.58 -3.01 -32.99
CA LYS A 13 -4.92 -2.41 -32.84
C LYS A 13 -5.16 -1.80 -31.46
N CYS A 14 -4.44 -2.29 -30.45
CA CYS A 14 -4.63 -1.87 -29.08
C CYS A 14 -4.08 -0.45 -28.89
N GLU A 15 -4.94 0.46 -28.48
CA GLU A 15 -4.60 1.86 -28.20
C GLU A 15 -4.17 2.09 -26.75
N TRP A 16 -4.41 1.11 -25.86
CA TRP A 16 -4.07 1.23 -24.45
C TRP A 16 -2.55 1.25 -24.25
N ARG A 17 -2.07 2.29 -23.56
CA ARG A 17 -0.67 2.46 -23.13
C ARG A 17 -0.52 2.63 -21.63
N HIS A 18 -1.61 2.58 -20.89
CA HIS A 18 -1.65 2.67 -19.43
C HIS A 18 -2.80 1.84 -18.86
N PRO A 19 -2.77 1.53 -17.55
CA PRO A 19 -3.93 0.98 -16.85
C PRO A 19 -5.16 1.89 -17.00
N PRO A 20 -6.39 1.35 -17.01
CA PRO A 20 -7.60 2.16 -16.91
C PRO A 20 -7.69 2.84 -15.53
N GLY A 21 -8.75 3.59 -15.28
CA GLY A 21 -8.96 4.27 -14.00
C GLY A 21 -8.13 5.55 -13.86
N ASN A 22 -7.86 5.95 -12.63
CA ASN A 22 -7.26 7.24 -12.32
C ASN A 22 -5.80 7.07 -11.93
N GLU A 23 -4.88 7.78 -12.59
CA GLU A 23 -3.52 7.90 -12.09
C GLU A 23 -3.53 8.78 -10.84
N ILE A 24 -3.36 8.18 -9.65
CA ILE A 24 -3.44 8.87 -8.35
C ILE A 24 -2.06 9.27 -7.80
N TYR A 25 -0.98 8.74 -8.37
CA TYR A 25 0.40 9.03 -7.97
C TYR A 25 1.30 9.04 -9.19
N ARG A 26 2.22 10.01 -9.25
CA ARG A 26 3.30 10.05 -10.24
C ARG A 26 4.55 10.67 -9.62
N ASP A 27 5.63 9.89 -9.55
CA ASP A 27 6.95 10.39 -9.21
C ASP A 27 7.99 9.80 -10.17
N ASN A 28 8.70 10.67 -10.89
CA ASN A 28 9.63 10.30 -11.95
C ASN A 28 8.99 9.35 -12.99
N ASN A 29 9.50 8.12 -13.08
CA ASN A 29 9.02 7.08 -13.98
C ASN A 29 8.15 6.02 -13.29
N VAL A 30 7.64 6.28 -12.09
CA VAL A 30 6.74 5.38 -11.37
C VAL A 30 5.37 6.03 -11.22
N SER A 31 4.32 5.31 -11.61
CA SER A 31 2.93 5.74 -11.41
C SER A 31 2.14 4.70 -10.62
N VAL A 32 1.07 5.16 -9.95
CA VAL A 32 0.06 4.28 -9.36
C VAL A 32 -1.32 4.68 -9.89
N PHE A 33 -2.05 3.70 -10.42
CA PHE A 33 -3.42 3.86 -10.89
C PHE A 33 -4.40 3.22 -9.90
N GLU A 34 -5.43 3.97 -9.48
CA GLU A 34 -6.59 3.41 -8.80
C GLU A 34 -7.59 2.92 -9.87
N VAL A 35 -7.82 1.61 -9.89
CA VAL A 35 -8.74 0.94 -10.81
C VAL A 35 -9.88 0.33 -10.03
N ASP A 36 -11.10 0.76 -10.33
CA ASP A 36 -12.31 0.22 -9.72
C ASP A 36 -12.74 -1.08 -10.43
N GLY A 37 -12.81 -2.20 -9.69
CA GLY A 37 -13.22 -3.49 -10.23
C GLY A 37 -14.67 -3.58 -10.71
N ASN A 38 -15.56 -2.70 -10.24
CA ASN A 38 -16.93 -2.57 -10.72
C ASN A 38 -17.01 -1.85 -12.08
N ILE A 39 -16.08 -0.94 -12.36
CA ILE A 39 -16.03 -0.18 -13.61
C ILE A 39 -15.20 -0.92 -14.67
N SER A 40 -14.00 -1.37 -14.31
CA SER A 40 -13.04 -2.01 -15.21
C SER A 40 -12.95 -3.52 -15.00
N ARG A 41 -14.11 -4.19 -14.94
CA ARG A 41 -14.24 -5.60 -14.54
C ARG A 41 -13.30 -6.55 -15.28
N ILE A 42 -13.29 -6.51 -16.61
CA ILE A 42 -12.45 -7.40 -17.44
C ILE A 42 -10.96 -7.20 -17.18
N TYR A 43 -10.53 -5.94 -17.02
CA TYR A 43 -9.14 -5.63 -16.71
C TYR A 43 -8.73 -6.21 -15.34
N CYS A 44 -9.56 -6.00 -14.32
CA CYS A 44 -9.30 -6.51 -12.98
C CYS A 44 -9.35 -8.04 -12.89
N GLN A 45 -10.24 -8.70 -13.64
CA GLN A 45 -10.26 -10.16 -13.76
C GLN A 45 -8.97 -10.69 -14.40
N ASN A 46 -8.50 -10.05 -15.48
CA ASN A 46 -7.23 -10.41 -16.12
C ASN A 46 -6.04 -10.22 -15.17
N LEU A 47 -6.00 -9.14 -14.39
CA LEU A 47 -4.99 -8.94 -13.35
C LEU A 47 -5.04 -10.05 -12.29
N CYS A 48 -6.23 -10.43 -11.82
CA CYS A 48 -6.39 -11.52 -10.87
C CYS A 48 -5.90 -12.87 -11.40
N LEU A 49 -6.15 -13.16 -12.68
CA LEU A 49 -5.66 -14.37 -13.34
C LEU A 49 -4.14 -14.37 -13.44
N ILE A 50 -3.51 -13.24 -13.81
CA ILE A 50 -2.05 -13.09 -13.80
C ILE A 50 -1.51 -13.30 -12.38
N ALA A 51 -2.13 -12.70 -11.37
CA ALA A 51 -1.70 -12.84 -9.98
C ALA A 51 -1.80 -14.28 -9.47
N LYS A 52 -2.84 -15.02 -9.87
CA LYS A 52 -3.05 -16.41 -9.45
C LYS A 52 -1.91 -17.35 -9.87
N LEU A 53 -1.17 -16.99 -10.93
CA LEU A 53 0.04 -17.71 -11.35
C LEU A 53 1.17 -17.62 -10.33
N PHE A 54 1.17 -16.59 -9.47
CA PHE A 54 2.21 -16.30 -8.51
C PHE A 54 1.73 -16.31 -7.05
N LEU A 55 0.42 -16.47 -6.82
CA LEU A 55 -0.22 -16.46 -5.51
C LEU A 55 -1.02 -17.76 -5.31
N ASP A 56 -0.52 -18.64 -4.45
CA ASP A 56 -1.13 -19.94 -4.18
C ASP A 56 -2.49 -19.80 -3.50
N HIS A 57 -2.60 -18.89 -2.53
CA HIS A 57 -3.79 -18.70 -1.71
C HIS A 57 -4.83 -17.71 -2.27
N LYS A 58 -4.69 -17.25 -3.52
CA LYS A 58 -5.68 -16.36 -4.12
C LYS A 58 -6.93 -17.13 -4.55
N THR A 59 -8.05 -16.86 -3.87
CA THR A 59 -9.33 -17.55 -4.06
C THR A 59 -10.31 -16.78 -4.96
N LEU A 60 -10.28 -15.45 -4.94
CA LEU A 60 -11.17 -14.59 -5.73
C LEU A 60 -10.47 -14.05 -6.98
N TYR A 61 -11.05 -14.32 -8.15
CA TYR A 61 -10.53 -13.86 -9.43
C TYR A 61 -11.60 -13.38 -10.43
N TYR A 62 -12.88 -13.72 -10.23
CA TYR A 62 -14.00 -13.23 -11.06
C TYR A 62 -14.85 -12.16 -10.39
N ASP A 63 -15.04 -12.28 -9.07
CA ASP A 63 -15.80 -11.32 -8.25
C ASP A 63 -14.86 -10.18 -7.81
N VAL A 64 -14.69 -9.20 -8.69
CA VAL A 64 -13.73 -8.10 -8.54
C VAL A 64 -14.40 -6.78 -8.17
N GLU A 65 -15.72 -6.70 -8.32
CA GLU A 65 -16.57 -5.54 -8.06
C GLU A 65 -16.42 -4.95 -6.64
N PRO A 66 -16.23 -5.75 -5.58
CA PRO A 66 -16.00 -5.24 -4.23
C PRO A 66 -14.62 -4.59 -4.01
N PHE A 67 -13.70 -4.67 -4.98
CA PHE A 67 -12.30 -4.30 -4.79
C PHE A 67 -11.88 -3.05 -5.60
N LEU A 68 -10.97 -2.29 -5.01
CA LEU A 68 -10.10 -1.36 -5.70
C LEU A 68 -8.75 -2.02 -5.95
N PHE A 69 -8.16 -1.73 -7.10
CA PHE A 69 -6.85 -2.24 -7.52
C PHE A 69 -5.90 -1.06 -7.67
N TYR A 70 -4.77 -1.11 -6.98
CA TYR A 70 -3.72 -0.10 -7.04
C TYR A 70 -2.58 -0.63 -7.88
N VAL A 71 -2.58 -0.23 -9.15
CA VAL A 71 -1.69 -0.77 -10.19
C VAL A 71 -0.46 0.11 -10.30
N VAL A 72 0.71 -0.48 -10.01
CA VAL A 72 2.00 0.20 -10.13
C VAL A 72 2.57 -0.04 -11.52
N THR A 73 3.08 1.02 -12.13
CA THR A 73 3.74 0.96 -13.43
C THR A 73 5.12 1.59 -13.40
N LYS A 74 6.00 1.09 -14.28
CA LYS A 74 7.27 1.70 -14.63
C LYS A 74 7.12 2.27 -16.04
N ASN A 75 7.43 3.55 -16.19
CA ASN A 75 7.02 4.32 -17.36
C ASN A 75 8.22 4.68 -18.23
N ASP A 76 8.05 4.61 -19.53
CA ASP A 76 9.00 5.07 -20.53
C ASP A 76 8.28 5.76 -21.69
N GLU A 77 9.00 6.02 -22.78
CA GLU A 77 8.48 6.63 -24.01
C GLU A 77 7.42 5.77 -24.73
N PHE A 78 7.36 4.46 -24.46
CA PHE A 78 6.40 3.53 -25.07
C PHE A 78 5.12 3.39 -24.25
N GLY A 79 5.14 3.72 -22.95
CA GLY A 79 3.95 3.73 -22.11
C GLY A 79 4.23 3.37 -20.65
N PHE A 80 3.19 2.84 -20.00
CA PHE A 80 3.17 2.53 -18.57
C PHE A 80 3.17 1.01 -18.40
N HIS A 81 4.35 0.46 -18.12
CA HIS A 81 4.54 -0.98 -18.04
C HIS A 81 4.12 -1.51 -16.68
N PHE A 82 3.22 -2.48 -16.68
CA PHE A 82 2.72 -3.11 -15.46
C PHE A 82 3.86 -3.76 -14.66
N VAL A 83 4.01 -3.34 -13.40
CA VAL A 83 5.01 -3.88 -12.46
C VAL A 83 4.38 -4.87 -11.49
N GLY A 84 3.21 -4.52 -10.99
CA GLY A 84 2.53 -5.24 -9.92
C GLY A 84 1.32 -4.46 -9.45
N TYR A 85 0.56 -5.03 -8.53
CA TYR A 85 -0.54 -4.34 -7.90
C TYR A 85 -0.78 -4.86 -6.48
N PHE A 86 -1.56 -4.11 -5.72
CA PHE A 86 -2.30 -4.68 -4.61
C PHE A 86 -3.80 -4.36 -4.75
N SER A 87 -4.65 -5.26 -4.25
CA SER A 87 -6.09 -5.02 -4.16
C SER A 87 -6.49 -4.68 -2.73
N LYS A 88 -7.55 -3.89 -2.59
CA LYS A 88 -8.14 -3.49 -1.31
C LYS A 88 -9.66 -3.57 -1.44
N GLU A 89 -10.31 -4.17 -0.46
CA GLU A 89 -11.78 -4.12 -0.37
C GLU A 89 -12.25 -2.68 -0.20
N LYS A 90 -13.29 -2.29 -0.94
CA LYS A 90 -13.95 -0.99 -0.77
C LYS A 90 -14.53 -0.83 0.64
N TYR A 91 -15.02 -1.95 1.19
CA TYR A 91 -15.66 -2.01 2.50
C TYR A 91 -15.09 -3.18 3.30
N SER A 92 -13.99 -2.94 4.00
CA SER A 92 -13.39 -3.94 4.90
C SER A 92 -13.88 -3.73 6.33
N GLN A 93 -14.66 -4.68 6.87
CA GLN A 93 -15.09 -4.64 8.28
C GLN A 93 -13.89 -4.68 9.23
N GLN A 94 -12.86 -5.44 8.86
CA GLN A 94 -11.64 -5.63 9.65
C GLN A 94 -10.55 -4.58 9.35
N LYS A 95 -10.87 -3.60 8.49
CA LYS A 95 -9.98 -2.49 8.10
C LYS A 95 -8.64 -2.95 7.52
N PHE A 96 -8.64 -4.08 6.80
CA PHE A 96 -7.46 -4.52 6.08
C PHE A 96 -7.14 -3.51 4.96
N ASN A 97 -5.89 -3.06 4.93
CA ASN A 97 -5.44 -2.11 3.92
C ASN A 97 -4.96 -2.78 2.63
N LEU A 98 -4.91 -4.11 2.62
CA LEU A 98 -4.42 -4.92 1.52
C LEU A 98 -5.02 -6.33 1.58
N SER A 99 -5.60 -6.81 0.47
CA SER A 99 -6.15 -8.16 0.30
C SER A 99 -5.22 -9.08 -0.49
N CYS A 100 -4.68 -8.61 -1.62
CA CYS A 100 -3.69 -9.34 -2.41
C CYS A 100 -2.59 -8.38 -2.82
N ILE A 101 -1.35 -8.86 -2.92
CA ILE A 101 -0.22 -8.11 -3.43
C ILE A 101 0.62 -8.99 -4.33
N VAL A 102 1.03 -8.46 -5.49
CA VAL A 102 1.93 -9.15 -6.39
C VAL A 102 2.88 -8.15 -7.03
N THR A 103 4.14 -8.56 -7.15
CA THR A 103 5.14 -7.93 -8.02
C THR A 103 5.55 -8.98 -9.04
N LEU A 104 5.51 -8.64 -10.33
CA LEU A 104 5.94 -9.57 -11.37
C LEU A 104 7.37 -10.04 -11.12
N PRO A 105 7.71 -11.30 -11.41
CA PRO A 105 9.04 -11.85 -11.17
C PRO A 105 10.19 -11.00 -11.74
N CYS A 106 10.02 -10.42 -12.93
CA CYS A 106 11.01 -9.56 -13.57
C CYS A 106 11.27 -8.22 -12.85
N TYR A 107 10.42 -7.82 -11.91
CA TYR A 107 10.57 -6.61 -11.09
C TYR A 107 10.83 -6.92 -9.60
N GLN A 108 10.93 -8.19 -9.22
CA GLN A 108 11.28 -8.55 -7.85
C GLN A 108 12.73 -8.13 -7.53
N LYS A 109 12.99 -7.86 -6.24
CA LYS A 109 14.28 -7.38 -5.72
C LYS A 109 14.74 -6.00 -6.27
N GLN A 110 13.84 -5.24 -6.88
CA GLN A 110 14.07 -3.87 -7.37
C GLN A 110 13.31 -2.82 -6.55
N GLY A 111 13.02 -3.09 -5.27
CA GLY A 111 12.32 -2.16 -4.38
C GLY A 111 10.78 -2.10 -4.53
N PHE A 112 10.21 -2.52 -5.67
CA PHE A 112 8.77 -2.39 -5.95
C PHE A 112 7.85 -3.12 -4.95
N GLY A 113 8.24 -4.28 -4.45
CA GLY A 113 7.46 -4.99 -3.43
C GLY A 113 7.31 -4.17 -2.14
N ARG A 114 8.40 -3.52 -1.70
CA ARG A 114 8.34 -2.61 -0.56
C ARG A 114 7.52 -1.36 -0.89
N PHE A 115 7.70 -0.79 -2.08
CA PHE A 115 6.93 0.38 -2.53
C PHE A 115 5.42 0.11 -2.50
N LEU A 116 4.96 -1.05 -2.98
CA LEU A 116 3.55 -1.45 -2.94
C LEU A 116 3.00 -1.52 -1.50
N ILE A 117 3.78 -2.08 -0.57
CA ILE A 117 3.41 -2.14 0.86
C ILE A 117 3.39 -0.72 1.45
N ASP A 118 4.42 0.08 1.20
CA ASP A 118 4.52 1.46 1.71
C ASP A 118 3.35 2.33 1.22
N PHE A 119 2.99 2.16 -0.05
CA PHE A 119 1.85 2.83 -0.66
C PHE A 119 0.52 2.43 0.02
N SER A 120 0.31 1.15 0.36
CA SER A 120 -0.92 0.74 1.05
C SER A 120 -1.05 1.37 2.45
N PHE A 121 0.07 1.57 3.15
CA PHE A 121 0.09 2.30 4.43
C PHE A 121 -0.05 3.81 4.27
N LEU A 122 0.48 4.40 3.19
CA LEU A 122 0.20 5.81 2.84
C LEU A 122 -1.31 6.03 2.69
N LEU A 123 -2.00 5.14 1.99
CA LEU A 123 -3.46 5.23 1.86
C LEU A 123 -4.16 5.16 3.22
N SER A 124 -3.76 4.23 4.09
CA SER A 124 -4.28 4.15 5.46
C SER A 124 -4.09 5.47 6.23
N ARG A 125 -2.89 6.07 6.16
CA ARG A 125 -2.61 7.37 6.79
C ARG A 125 -3.53 8.47 6.26
N ARG A 126 -3.73 8.53 4.94
CA ARG A 126 -4.62 9.53 4.31
C ARG A 126 -6.08 9.34 4.68
N GLU A 127 -6.52 8.10 4.90
CA GLU A 127 -7.85 7.75 5.40
C GLU A 127 -7.99 7.92 6.92
N ARG A 128 -6.91 8.33 7.62
CA ARG A 128 -6.84 8.40 9.10
C ARG A 128 -7.16 7.05 9.76
N LEU A 129 -6.83 5.97 9.07
CA LEU A 129 -6.96 4.60 9.55
C LEU A 129 -5.58 4.02 9.85
N MET A 130 -5.57 3.01 10.69
CA MET A 130 -4.39 2.16 10.90
C MET A 130 -4.59 0.89 10.08
N GLY A 131 -3.65 0.60 9.20
CA GLY A 131 -3.66 -0.60 8.38
C GLY A 131 -3.04 -1.80 9.12
N THR A 132 -3.58 -2.97 8.83
CA THR A 132 -2.98 -4.27 9.13
C THR A 132 -3.28 -5.19 7.94
N PRO A 133 -2.38 -6.11 7.58
CA PRO A 133 -2.69 -7.14 6.60
C PRO A 133 -3.72 -8.13 7.15
N GLU A 134 -4.39 -8.81 6.22
CA GLU A 134 -5.21 -9.99 6.51
C GLU A 134 -4.34 -11.14 7.07
N ARG A 135 -4.86 -11.88 8.06
CA ARG A 135 -4.20 -13.03 8.69
C ARG A 135 -5.01 -14.31 8.41
N PRO A 136 -4.38 -15.48 8.17
CA PRO A 136 -2.94 -15.71 8.20
C PRO A 136 -2.22 -15.22 6.94
N LEU A 137 -1.04 -14.59 7.14
CA LEU A 137 -0.13 -14.26 6.05
C LEU A 137 0.54 -15.52 5.48
N SER A 138 0.84 -15.52 4.18
CA SER A 138 1.79 -16.47 3.59
C SER A 138 3.18 -16.29 4.20
N ASP A 139 4.06 -17.30 4.11
CA ASP A 139 5.41 -17.19 4.69
C ASP A 139 6.22 -16.02 4.12
N LEU A 140 6.14 -15.81 2.80
CA LEU A 140 6.75 -14.64 2.16
C LEU A 140 6.09 -13.33 2.62
N GLY A 141 4.77 -13.34 2.81
CA GLY A 141 4.02 -12.21 3.37
C GLY A 141 4.51 -11.85 4.77
N ARG A 142 4.66 -12.83 5.66
CA ARG A 142 5.13 -12.64 7.04
C ARG A 142 6.53 -12.01 7.07
N ILE A 143 7.46 -12.54 6.28
CA ILE A 143 8.83 -12.00 6.17
C ILE A 143 8.81 -10.57 5.63
N SER A 144 8.01 -10.31 4.59
CA SER A 144 7.94 -9.00 3.93
C SER A 144 7.36 -7.93 4.84
N TYR A 145 6.24 -8.21 5.52
CA TYR A 145 5.60 -7.28 6.44
C TYR A 145 6.44 -7.05 7.70
N ALA A 146 7.00 -8.09 8.31
CA ALA A 146 7.89 -7.93 9.46
C ALA A 146 9.11 -7.07 9.13
N SER A 147 9.71 -7.27 7.95
CA SER A 147 10.80 -6.43 7.45
C SER A 147 10.34 -4.98 7.20
N TYR A 148 9.21 -4.81 6.53
CA TYR A 148 8.65 -3.49 6.25
C TYR A 148 8.35 -2.71 7.54
N TRP A 149 7.56 -3.26 8.46
CA TRP A 149 7.18 -2.58 9.70
C TRP A 149 8.39 -2.14 10.51
N ARG A 150 9.37 -3.04 10.68
CA ARG A 150 10.62 -2.72 11.38
C ARG A 150 11.34 -1.53 10.71
N THR A 151 11.50 -1.57 9.39
CA THR A 151 12.23 -0.51 8.67
C THR A 151 11.47 0.81 8.63
N ALA A 152 10.14 0.78 8.47
CA ALA A 152 9.30 1.96 8.50
C ALA A 152 9.31 2.63 9.89
N LEU A 153 9.27 1.85 10.97
CA LEU A 153 9.40 2.37 12.33
C LEU A 153 10.78 2.97 12.58
N PHE A 154 11.87 2.33 12.11
CA PHE A 154 13.21 2.89 12.26
C PHE A 154 13.36 4.21 11.52
N GLU A 155 12.89 4.28 10.28
CA GLU A 155 12.90 5.49 9.46
C GLU A 155 12.09 6.61 10.13
N TYR A 156 10.87 6.32 10.58
CA TYR A 156 10.04 7.31 11.28
C TYR A 156 10.68 7.80 12.58
N ILE A 157 11.19 6.90 13.42
CA ILE A 157 11.85 7.24 14.70
C ILE A 157 13.09 8.11 14.43
N HIS A 158 13.92 7.74 13.46
CA HIS A 158 15.12 8.48 13.10
C HIS A 158 14.80 9.92 12.66
N GLU A 159 13.74 10.12 11.87
CA GLU A 159 13.37 11.43 11.35
C GLU A 159 12.63 12.33 12.36
N HIS A 160 11.82 11.76 13.24
CA HIS A 160 10.85 12.52 14.04
C HIS A 160 11.15 12.54 15.54
N ILE A 161 12.02 11.67 16.05
CA ILE A 161 12.30 11.55 17.47
C ILE A 161 13.74 12.00 17.76
N PRO A 162 13.93 13.09 18.52
CA PRO A 162 15.27 13.49 18.95
C PRO A 162 15.91 12.42 19.84
N LYS A 163 17.20 12.13 19.64
CA LYS A 163 17.93 11.11 20.43
C LYS A 163 17.93 11.37 21.93
N ASN A 164 17.91 12.65 22.32
CA ASN A 164 17.91 13.10 23.71
C ASN A 164 16.49 13.41 24.23
N SER A 165 15.45 12.98 23.53
CA SER A 165 14.06 13.25 23.93
C SER A 165 13.74 12.52 25.24
N THR A 166 13.35 13.28 26.26
CA THR A 166 12.75 12.77 27.51
C THR A 166 11.22 12.66 27.41
N ARG A 167 10.64 13.03 26.27
CA ARG A 167 9.18 12.98 26.05
C ARG A 167 8.72 11.53 26.04
N LYS A 168 7.66 11.25 26.82
CA LYS A 168 6.95 9.97 26.74
C LYS A 168 6.38 9.80 25.33
N LEU A 169 6.89 8.82 24.60
CA LEU A 169 6.37 8.44 23.30
C LEU A 169 5.15 7.53 23.49
N LEU A 170 4.04 7.88 22.85
CA LEU A 170 2.87 7.02 22.81
C LEU A 170 2.93 6.15 21.55
N LEU A 171 2.65 4.85 21.69
CA LEU A 171 2.58 3.95 20.54
C LEU A 171 1.50 4.38 19.52
N SER A 172 0.46 5.08 19.98
CA SER A 172 -0.56 5.68 19.12
C SER A 172 -0.01 6.80 18.23
N ASP A 173 1.02 7.52 18.65
CA ASP A 173 1.65 8.56 17.81
C ASP A 173 2.48 7.93 16.70
N LEU A 174 3.20 6.84 17.00
CA LEU A 174 3.88 6.02 15.98
C LEU A 174 2.88 5.42 14.98
N ALA A 175 1.77 4.89 15.48
CA ALA A 175 0.73 4.30 14.65
C ALA A 175 0.10 5.33 13.69
N LYS A 176 -0.19 6.55 14.18
CA LYS A 176 -0.66 7.66 13.33
C LYS A 176 0.37 8.08 12.29
N GLY A 177 1.64 8.19 12.70
CA GLY A 177 2.73 8.65 11.83
C GLY A 177 3.11 7.65 10.74
N THR A 178 3.05 6.35 11.04
CA THR A 178 3.42 5.27 10.11
C THR A 178 2.21 4.66 9.39
N GLY A 179 1.00 4.79 9.94
CA GLY A 179 -0.19 4.09 9.48
C GLY A 179 -0.26 2.63 9.92
N ILE A 180 0.74 2.13 10.66
CA ILE A 180 0.81 0.75 11.14
C ILE A 180 -0.05 0.60 12.39
N ALA A 181 -0.83 -0.47 12.49
CA ALA A 181 -1.63 -0.75 13.68
C ALA A 181 -0.77 -0.95 14.93
N VAL A 182 -1.31 -0.51 16.08
CA VAL A 182 -0.57 -0.54 17.36
C VAL A 182 -0.11 -1.95 17.71
N HIS A 183 -0.92 -2.99 17.46
CA HIS A 183 -0.55 -4.37 17.77
C HIS A 183 0.63 -4.85 16.93
N ASP A 184 0.73 -4.46 15.66
CA ASP A 184 1.86 -4.80 14.79
C ASP A 184 3.14 -4.05 15.23
N ILE A 185 3.00 -2.81 15.73
CA ILE A 185 4.13 -2.07 16.33
C ILE A 185 4.64 -2.76 17.60
N VAL A 186 3.72 -3.22 18.46
CA VAL A 186 4.07 -3.98 19.66
C VAL A 186 4.80 -5.27 19.28
N GLU A 187 4.33 -5.99 18.27
CA GLU A 187 4.96 -7.22 17.75
C GLU A 187 6.41 -6.94 17.32
N VAL A 188 6.67 -5.84 16.60
CA VAL A 188 8.03 -5.44 16.21
C VAL A 188 8.90 -5.12 17.41
N PHE A 189 8.42 -4.31 18.35
CA PHE A 189 9.22 -3.88 19.50
C PHE A 189 9.49 -5.01 20.49
N ASP A 190 8.56 -5.95 20.63
CA ASP A 190 8.75 -7.16 21.42
C ASP A 190 9.82 -8.07 20.78
N ALA A 191 9.73 -8.30 19.47
CA ALA A 191 10.75 -9.06 18.72
C ALA A 191 12.16 -8.43 18.80
N LEU A 192 12.24 -7.10 18.92
CA LEU A 192 13.50 -6.36 19.11
C LEU A 192 13.95 -6.28 20.57
N ARG A 193 13.14 -6.73 21.54
CA ARG A 193 13.35 -6.60 22.99
C ARG A 193 13.53 -5.16 23.46
N TRP A 194 12.75 -4.24 22.88
CA TRP A 194 12.82 -2.81 23.22
C TRP A 194 11.94 -2.43 24.42
N PHE A 195 11.02 -3.30 24.83
CA PHE A 195 10.32 -3.16 26.09
C PHE A 195 11.21 -3.61 27.25
N GLN A 196 11.53 -2.68 28.16
CA GLN A 196 12.30 -2.96 29.36
C GLN A 196 11.44 -2.73 30.60
N LYS A 197 11.54 -3.64 31.58
CA LYS A 197 10.87 -3.48 32.87
C LYS A 197 11.78 -2.74 33.84
N GLN A 198 11.38 -1.56 34.28
CA GLN A 198 12.07 -0.77 35.29
C GLN A 198 11.11 -0.46 36.44
N ASN A 199 11.44 -0.86 37.67
CA ASN A 199 10.67 -0.58 38.89
C ASN A 199 9.16 -0.90 38.80
N GLY A 200 8.80 -2.02 38.17
CA GLY A 200 7.41 -2.43 37.98
C GLY A 200 6.68 -1.76 36.80
N SER A 201 7.30 -0.76 36.15
CA SER A 201 6.82 -0.11 34.93
C SER A 201 7.50 -0.69 33.68
N ILE A 202 6.81 -0.70 32.53
CA ILE A 202 7.40 -1.05 31.23
C ILE A 202 7.75 0.26 30.51
N SER A 203 9.02 0.42 30.15
CA SER A 203 9.55 1.55 29.37
C SER A 203 10.05 1.08 28.00
N LEU A 204 9.83 1.90 26.97
CA LEU A 204 10.36 1.66 25.62
C LEU A 204 11.76 2.27 25.49
N VAL A 205 12.75 1.47 25.12
CA VAL A 205 14.15 1.90 24.95
C VAL A 205 14.62 1.61 23.54
N PHE A 206 15.04 2.65 22.82
CA PHE A 206 15.51 2.54 21.44
C PHE A 206 17.00 2.18 21.36
N ASN A 207 17.31 1.19 20.52
CA ASN A 207 18.69 0.94 20.10
C ASN A 207 19.04 1.87 18.93
N TRP A 208 19.53 3.06 19.25
CA TRP A 208 19.91 4.07 18.25
C TRP A 208 20.99 3.59 17.28
N THR A 209 21.93 2.76 17.73
CA THR A 209 22.96 2.15 16.86
C THR A 209 22.32 1.33 15.75
N MET A 210 21.27 0.55 16.05
CA MET A 210 20.54 -0.25 15.06
C MET A 210 19.75 0.63 14.09
N ILE A 211 19.11 1.69 14.60
CA ILE A 211 18.34 2.64 13.80
C ILE A 211 19.26 3.40 12.84
N ASP A 212 20.38 3.93 13.33
CA ASP A 212 21.36 4.68 12.53
C ASP A 212 22.01 3.78 11.45
N ALA A 213 22.34 2.53 11.80
CA ALA A 213 22.89 1.57 10.85
C ALA A 213 21.89 1.23 9.73
N HIS A 214 20.61 1.06 10.06
CA HIS A 214 19.54 0.90 9.07
C HIS A 214 19.43 2.14 8.18
N TRP A 215 19.37 3.33 8.78
CA TRP A 215 19.21 4.58 8.04
C TRP A 215 20.32 4.77 7.00
N LYS A 216 21.58 4.56 7.40
CA LYS A 216 22.72 4.61 6.48
C LYS A 216 22.58 3.60 5.35
N LYS A 217 22.30 2.34 5.68
CA LYS A 217 22.11 1.28 4.68
C LYS A 217 20.97 1.60 3.70
N ALA A 218 19.86 2.13 4.18
CA ALA A 218 18.70 2.46 3.37
C ALA A 218 18.99 3.62 2.40
N LYS A 219 19.80 4.61 2.82
CA LYS A 219 20.24 5.71 1.94
C LYS A 219 21.23 5.26 0.86
N ASP A 220 22.08 4.28 1.18
CA ASP A 220 23.07 3.73 0.24
C ASP A 220 22.47 2.69 -0.74
N ASP A 221 21.25 2.23 -0.50
CA ASP A 221 20.57 1.23 -1.35
C ASP A 221 20.04 1.85 -2.65
N LYS A 222 20.73 1.57 -3.76
CA LYS A 222 20.37 2.03 -5.11
C LYS A 222 19.05 1.45 -5.64
N THR A 223 18.57 0.34 -5.08
CA THR A 223 17.30 -0.29 -5.49
C THR A 223 16.10 0.26 -4.75
N ARG A 224 16.33 1.10 -3.73
CA ARG A 224 15.28 1.64 -2.88
C ARG A 224 14.46 2.68 -3.65
N ILE A 225 13.15 2.44 -3.69
CA ILE A 225 12.16 3.42 -4.16
C ILE A 225 11.59 4.11 -2.92
N TRP A 226 11.92 5.38 -2.74
CA TRP A 226 11.39 6.21 -1.66
C TRP A 226 10.04 6.79 -2.09
N LEU A 227 9.02 6.62 -1.26
CA LEU A 227 7.69 7.11 -1.54
C LEU A 227 7.63 8.63 -1.31
N ASN A 228 7.35 9.39 -2.37
CA ASN A 228 7.16 10.84 -2.26
C ASN A 228 5.68 11.14 -1.96
N GLU A 229 5.33 11.36 -0.70
CA GLU A 229 3.92 11.59 -0.33
C GLU A 229 3.28 12.80 -1.03
N SER A 230 4.04 13.83 -1.40
CA SER A 230 3.49 15.00 -2.09
C SER A 230 3.15 14.73 -3.56
N ALA A 231 3.59 13.59 -4.12
CA ALA A 231 3.25 13.16 -5.47
C ALA A 231 1.87 12.46 -5.55
N LEU A 232 1.20 12.25 -4.42
CA LEU A 232 -0.18 11.79 -4.37
C LEU A 232 -1.11 12.96 -4.79
N LYS A 233 -1.92 12.75 -5.82
CA LYS A 233 -2.74 13.82 -6.41
C LYS A 233 -3.92 14.21 -5.52
N ASP A 234 -4.20 15.50 -5.39
CA ASP A 234 -5.29 16.03 -4.55
C ASP A 234 -6.68 15.51 -4.92
N LEU A 235 -6.94 15.25 -6.20
CA LEU A 235 -8.22 14.70 -6.67
C LEU A 235 -8.58 13.37 -5.98
N PHE A 236 -7.57 12.56 -5.64
CA PHE A 236 -7.76 11.36 -4.84
C PHE A 236 -8.24 11.68 -3.41
N LEU A 237 -7.69 12.72 -2.79
CA LEU A 237 -8.07 13.16 -1.45
C LEU A 237 -9.53 13.65 -1.42
N PHE A 238 -9.96 14.39 -2.45
CA PHE A 238 -11.35 14.83 -2.57
C PHE A 238 -12.32 13.66 -2.80
N SER A 239 -12.00 12.75 -3.73
CA SER A 239 -12.80 11.55 -3.99
C SER A 239 -12.97 10.69 -2.73
N ASN A 240 -11.89 10.48 -1.96
CA ASN A 240 -11.98 9.74 -0.71
C ASN A 240 -12.76 10.45 0.37
N ASN A 241 -12.62 11.77 0.52
CA ASN A 241 -13.45 12.54 1.46
C ASN A 241 -14.94 12.47 1.08
N LEU A 242 -15.28 12.49 -0.21
CA LEU A 242 -16.64 12.30 -0.69
C LEU A 242 -17.14 10.87 -0.44
N ARG A 243 -16.33 9.83 -0.71
CA ARG A 243 -16.66 8.44 -0.37
C ARG A 243 -16.90 8.30 1.15
N PHE A 244 -16.05 8.89 2.00
CA PHE A 244 -16.24 8.90 3.45
C PHE A 244 -17.51 9.66 3.90
N ASN A 245 -17.79 10.83 3.32
CA ASN A 245 -18.97 11.63 3.68
C ASN A 245 -20.28 10.98 3.21
N PHE A 246 -20.31 10.39 2.01
CA PHE A 246 -21.44 9.56 1.58
C PHE A 246 -21.66 8.36 2.50
N ASN A 247 -20.59 7.80 3.05
CA ASN A 247 -20.66 6.65 3.97
C ASN A 247 -21.11 7.00 5.39
N MET A 248 -21.05 8.28 5.81
CA MET A 248 -21.68 8.72 7.06
C MET A 248 -23.19 8.92 6.91
N LEU A 249 -23.65 9.21 5.69
CA LEU A 249 -25.06 9.46 5.35
C LEU A 249 -25.80 8.18 4.92
N SER A 250 -25.12 7.12 4.50
CA SER A 250 -25.78 5.85 4.11
C SER A 250 -26.36 5.05 5.29
N GLY A 251 -26.13 5.47 6.54
CA GLY A 251 -26.83 5.00 7.73
C GLY A 251 -28.14 5.75 8.03
N GLN A 252 -28.41 6.87 7.38
CA GLN A 252 -29.64 7.65 7.52
C GLN A 252 -30.05 8.27 6.17
N LEU A 253 -30.93 7.57 5.45
CA LEU A 253 -31.88 8.08 4.47
C LEU A 253 -31.34 8.85 3.24
N VAL A 254 -31.54 8.22 2.07
CA VAL A 254 -32.25 8.74 0.89
C VAL A 254 -32.65 10.23 0.98
N PHE A 255 -31.76 11.19 0.73
CA PHE A 255 -32.12 12.59 0.43
C PHE A 255 -30.90 13.42 -0.02
N LEU A 256 -30.30 13.12 -1.19
CA LEU A 256 -29.50 14.11 -1.96
C LEU A 256 -29.15 13.55 -3.34
N ARG A 257 -30.20 13.25 -4.10
CA ARG A 257 -30.14 13.12 -5.55
C ARG A 257 -30.81 14.36 -6.12
N LEU A 258 -30.11 15.49 -6.11
CA LEU A 258 -30.43 16.76 -6.79
C LEU A 258 -29.45 17.83 -6.26
N MET A 259 -28.33 18.07 -6.94
CA MET A 259 -27.49 19.30 -6.87
C MET A 259 -26.27 19.13 -7.83
N CYS A 260 -26.50 18.69 -9.07
CA CYS A 260 -25.50 18.71 -10.15
C CYS A 260 -26.13 18.82 -11.55
N GLU A 261 -27.31 19.44 -11.63
CA GLU A 261 -27.83 20.02 -12.88
C GLU A 261 -28.40 21.39 -12.51
N PHE A 262 -27.51 22.38 -12.46
CA PHE A 262 -27.63 23.78 -12.89
C PHE A 262 -26.28 24.46 -12.69
#